data_AF-A0A6G2DCP8-F1
#
_entry.id   AF-A0A6G2DCP8-F1
#
_cell.length_a   1.000
_cell.length_b   1.000
_cell.length_c   1.000
_cell.angle_alpha   90.00
_cell.angle_beta   90.00
_cell.angle_gamma   90.00
#
_symmetry.space_group_name_H-M   'P 1'
#
loop_
_entity.id
_entity.type
_entity.pdbx_description
1 polymer ?
#
loop_
_entity_poly.entity_id
_entity_poly.type
_entity_poly.pdbx_seq_one_letter_code
_entity_poly.pdbx_strand_id
1 'polypeptide(L)'
;FKVDLCALEYVSELQARIAESDLLVNATSVGMDGQSSPVPENIVLPETLLVADIIYQPFETPFLKWARSQGNPAVNGLGMLLYQAAEAFQLWTGKEMPTEEIWQSLTEKYQ
;
A
#
# COMPACT_ATOMS: atom_id res chain seq x y z
N PHE A 1 -0.45 23.01 -2.88
CA PHE A 1 0.06 21.64 -2.63
C PHE A 1 1.57 21.73 -2.62
N LYS A 2 2.23 21.14 -1.62
CA LYS A 2 3.70 21.12 -1.51
C LYS A 2 4.16 19.71 -1.86
N VAL A 3 5.12 19.61 -2.76
CA VAL A 3 5.77 18.34 -3.13
C VAL A 3 7.26 18.50 -2.85
N ASP A 4 7.77 17.62 -2.00
CA ASP A 4 9.20 17.52 -1.71
C ASP A 4 9.71 16.22 -2.34
N LEU A 5 10.79 16.29 -3.11
CA LEU A 5 11.43 15.13 -3.73
C LEU A 5 12.67 14.77 -2.91
N CYS A 6 12.75 13.52 -2.45
CA CYS A 6 13.86 13.00 -1.67
C CYS A 6 14.40 11.74 -2.35
N ALA A 7 15.72 11.60 -2.41
CA ALA A 7 16.34 10.37 -2.90
C ALA A 7 16.28 9.28 -1.83
N LEU A 8 15.90 8.05 -2.20
CA LEU A 8 15.81 6.91 -1.27
C LEU A 8 17.18 6.50 -0.68
N GLU A 9 18.27 6.84 -1.36
CA GLU A 9 19.65 6.55 -0.94
C GLU A 9 20.05 7.33 0.32
N TYR A 10 19.42 8.48 0.58
CA TYR A 10 19.68 9.29 1.76
C TYR A 10 18.84 8.82 2.95
N VAL A 11 19.23 7.68 3.53
CA VAL A 11 18.49 6.97 4.60
C VAL A 11 18.14 7.87 5.79
N SER A 12 19.03 8.76 6.21
CA SER A 12 18.77 9.69 7.34
C SER A 12 17.66 10.69 7.02
N GLU A 13 17.62 11.20 5.79
CA GLU A 13 16.56 12.11 5.35
C GLU A 13 15.24 11.34 5.20
N LEU A 14 15.28 10.15 4.60
CA LEU A 14 14.12 9.27 4.49
C LEU A 14 13.52 8.95 5.86
N GLN A 15 14.35 8.60 6.85
CA GLN A 15 13.94 8.35 8.23
C GLN A 15 13.25 9.57 8.85
N ALA A 16 13.80 10.77 8.64
CA ALA A 16 13.21 12.01 9.16
C ALA A 16 11.84 12.30 8.53
N ARG A 17 11.70 12.10 7.20
CA ARG A 17 10.42 12.29 6.50
C ARG A 17 9.36 11.29 6.94
N ILE A 18 9.74 10.02 7.09
CA ILE A 18 8.83 8.98 7.58
C ILE A 18 8.40 9.28 9.01
N ALA A 19 9.30 9.78 9.86
CA ALA A 19 8.97 10.17 11.23
C ALA A 19 7.93 11.30 11.35
N GLU A 20 7.82 12.14 10.32
CA GLU A 20 6.85 13.25 10.22
C GLU A 20 5.59 12.87 9.42
N SER A 21 5.45 11.63 8.96
CA SER A 21 4.36 11.19 8.08
C SER A 21 3.31 10.38 8.84
N ASP A 22 2.05 10.51 8.41
CA ASP A 22 0.93 9.69 8.90
C ASP A 22 0.67 8.45 8.01
N LEU A 23 1.09 8.53 6.74
CA LEU A 23 0.88 7.49 5.73
C LEU A 23 2.13 7.30 4.87
N LEU A 24 2.58 6.04 4.74
CA LEU A 24 3.64 5.65 3.82
C LEU A 24 3.08 4.72 2.74
N VAL A 25 3.17 5.13 1.47
CA VAL A 25 2.59 4.38 0.34
C VAL A 25 3.67 3.90 -0.61
N ASN A 26 3.73 2.60 -0.88
CA ASN A 26 4.43 2.07 -2.04
C ASN A 26 3.53 2.22 -3.28
N ALA A 27 3.88 3.16 -4.15
CA ALA A 27 3.22 3.38 -5.44
C ALA A 27 4.05 2.86 -6.64
N THR A 28 5.06 2.03 -6.37
CA THR A 28 5.92 1.41 -7.39
C THR A 28 5.55 -0.05 -7.62
N SER A 29 6.19 -0.71 -8.58
CA SER A 29 6.08 -2.16 -8.78
C SER A 29 7.07 -2.97 -7.93
N VAL A 30 7.92 -2.32 -7.11
CA VAL A 30 8.89 -3.02 -6.27
C VAL A 30 8.15 -3.81 -5.20
N GLY A 31 8.40 -5.12 -5.13
CA GLY A 31 7.71 -6.06 -4.25
C GLY A 31 6.70 -6.98 -4.96
N MET A 32 6.38 -6.73 -6.23
CA MET A 32 5.54 -7.64 -7.04
C MET A 32 6.19 -9.01 -7.28
N ASP A 33 7.51 -9.08 -7.19
CA ASP A 33 8.30 -10.32 -7.28
C ASP A 33 8.28 -11.16 -5.99
N GLY A 34 7.66 -10.65 -4.92
CA GLY A 34 7.61 -11.26 -3.59
C GLY A 34 8.94 -11.28 -2.84
N GLN A 35 9.97 -10.55 -3.32
CA GLN A 35 11.33 -10.57 -2.76
C GLN A 35 11.85 -9.17 -2.46
N SER A 36 11.58 -8.21 -3.33
CA SER A 36 12.12 -6.85 -3.23
C SER A 36 11.29 -5.96 -2.28
N SER A 37 11.93 -4.97 -1.65
CA SER A 37 11.29 -3.93 -0.84
C SER A 37 11.66 -2.54 -1.39
N PRO A 38 10.71 -1.57 -1.43
CA PRO A 38 10.99 -0.22 -1.91
C PRO A 38 11.78 0.63 -0.91
N VAL A 39 11.88 0.18 0.35
CA VAL A 39 12.57 0.90 1.42
C VAL A 39 13.61 0.01 2.11
N PRO A 40 14.73 0.58 2.58
CA PRO A 40 15.71 -0.13 3.40
C PRO A 40 15.09 -0.65 4.71
N GLU A 41 15.43 -1.87 5.11
CA GLU A 41 14.86 -2.51 6.31
C GLU A 41 15.27 -1.85 7.63
N ASN A 42 16.34 -1.05 7.64
CA ASN A 42 16.86 -0.36 8.83
C ASN A 42 16.10 0.93 9.18
N ILE A 43 15.06 1.29 8.41
CA ILE A 43 14.14 2.37 8.75
C ILE A 43 13.24 1.93 9.93
N VAL A 44 13.10 2.81 10.91
CA VAL A 44 12.19 2.63 12.05
C VAL A 44 10.90 3.38 11.78
N LEU A 45 9.77 2.69 11.87
CA LEU A 45 8.45 3.28 11.64
C LEU A 45 7.89 3.91 12.94
N PRO A 46 7.26 5.09 12.88
CA PRO A 46 6.43 5.60 13.97
C PRO A 46 5.27 4.65 14.26
N GLU A 47 4.92 4.43 15.53
CA GLU A 47 3.88 3.48 15.94
C GLU A 47 2.51 3.74 15.28
N THR A 48 2.19 5.00 14.98
CA THR A 48 0.91 5.42 14.41
C THR A 48 0.88 5.43 12.87
N LEU A 49 2.02 5.19 12.21
CA LEU A 49 2.12 5.27 10.76
C LEU A 49 1.33 4.13 10.11
N LEU A 50 0.43 4.49 9.19
CA LEU A 50 -0.21 3.52 8.30
C LEU A 50 0.69 3.25 7.11
N VAL A 51 0.91 1.97 6.79
CA VAL A 51 1.64 1.55 5.60
C VAL A 51 0.68 0.99 4.56
N ALA A 52 0.77 1.46 3.33
CA ALA A 52 -0.08 1.03 2.22
C ALA A 52 0.77 0.61 1.01
N ASP A 53 0.36 -0.44 0.32
CA ASP A 53 0.97 -0.88 -0.92
C ASP A 53 -0.11 -0.95 -2.01
N ILE A 54 0.16 -0.42 -3.21
CA ILE A 54 -0.78 -0.56 -4.33
C ILE A 54 -0.75 -1.98 -4.92
N ILE A 55 0.25 -2.77 -4.56
CA ILE A 55 0.38 -4.16 -4.96
C ILE A 55 -0.64 -5.01 -4.19
N TYR A 56 -1.39 -5.84 -4.90
CA TYR A 56 -2.32 -6.83 -4.33
C TYR A 56 -1.90 -8.28 -4.61
N GLN A 57 -0.88 -8.49 -5.44
CA GLN A 57 -0.30 -9.80 -5.73
C GLN A 57 1.23 -9.68 -5.76
N PRO A 58 1.96 -10.34 -4.84
CA PRO A 58 1.46 -11.23 -3.78
C PRO A 58 0.58 -10.49 -2.75
N PHE A 59 -0.26 -11.25 -2.02
CA PHE A 59 -1.22 -10.68 -1.06
C PHE A 59 -0.55 -9.89 0.07
N GLU A 60 0.62 -10.38 0.51
CA GLU A 60 1.53 -9.70 1.43
C GLU A 60 2.89 -9.56 0.76
N THR A 61 3.30 -8.32 0.47
CA THR A 61 4.63 -8.00 -0.07
C THR A 61 5.67 -7.96 1.06
N PRO A 62 6.98 -8.08 0.76
CA PRO A 62 8.04 -7.88 1.74
C PRO A 62 7.91 -6.54 2.49
N PHE A 63 7.45 -5.49 1.80
CA PHE A 63 7.17 -4.18 2.38
C PHE A 63 6.07 -4.21 3.45
N LEU A 64 4.92 -4.84 3.15
CA LEU A 64 3.83 -4.96 4.12
C LEU A 64 4.21 -5.87 5.30
N LYS A 65 4.95 -6.94 5.03
CA LYS A 65 5.47 -7.85 6.07
C LYS A 65 6.44 -7.12 7.01
N TRP A 66 7.32 -6.29 6.46
CA TRP A 66 8.25 -5.44 7.22
C TRP A 66 7.51 -4.42 8.08
N ALA A 67 6.45 -3.78 7.57
CA ALA A 67 5.64 -2.87 8.37
C ALA A 67 4.97 -3.59 9.55
N ARG A 68 4.37 -4.76 9.30
CA ARG A 68 3.73 -5.56 10.35
C ARG A 68 4.72 -6.08 11.40
N SER A 69 5.95 -6.40 11.02
CA SER A 69 6.97 -6.83 12.00
C SER A 69 7.41 -5.72 12.95
N GLN A 70 7.19 -4.45 12.59
CA GLN A 70 7.37 -3.28 13.47
C GLN A 70 6.10 -2.93 14.27
N GLY A 71 5.01 -3.65 14.08
CA GLY A 71 3.73 -3.41 14.76
C GLY A 71 2.80 -2.42 14.06
N ASN A 72 3.15 -1.97 12.85
CA ASN A 72 2.35 -1.00 12.11
C ASN A 72 1.14 -1.63 11.40
N PRO A 73 0.00 -0.93 11.33
CA PRO A 73 -1.09 -1.33 10.45
C PRO A 73 -0.63 -1.25 8.98
N ALA A 74 -1.01 -2.26 8.20
CA ALA A 74 -0.58 -2.40 6.81
C ALA A 74 -1.74 -2.87 5.91
N VAL A 75 -1.94 -2.19 4.78
CA VAL A 75 -3.02 -2.46 3.81
C VAL A 75 -2.45 -2.69 2.40
N ASN A 76 -2.97 -3.69 1.70
CA ASN A 76 -2.55 -4.00 0.32
C ASN A 76 -3.46 -3.32 -0.72
N GLY A 77 -3.13 -3.53 -2.00
CA GLY A 77 -3.80 -2.86 -3.11
C GLY A 77 -5.16 -3.42 -3.48
N LEU A 78 -5.66 -4.47 -2.81
CA LEU A 78 -6.88 -5.15 -3.23
C LEU A 78 -8.10 -4.24 -3.12
N GLY A 79 -8.14 -3.40 -2.09
CA GLY A 79 -9.17 -2.35 -1.95
C GLY A 79 -9.10 -1.35 -3.09
N MET A 80 -7.89 -0.91 -3.46
CA MET A 80 -7.71 0.00 -4.60
C MET A 80 -8.21 -0.64 -5.90
N LEU A 81 -7.93 -1.92 -6.15
CA LEU A 81 -8.43 -2.67 -7.30
C LEU A 81 -9.97 -2.71 -7.35
N LEU A 82 -10.63 -2.92 -6.21
CA LEU A 82 -12.09 -2.97 -6.12
C LEU A 82 -12.72 -1.58 -6.33
N TYR A 83 -12.30 -0.59 -5.55
CA TYR A 83 -13.01 0.70 -5.51
C TYR A 83 -12.80 1.52 -6.78
N GLN A 84 -11.65 1.42 -7.46
CA GLN A 84 -11.50 2.03 -8.78
C GLN A 84 -12.47 1.41 -9.82
N ALA A 85 -12.73 0.10 -9.73
CA ALA A 85 -13.68 -0.57 -10.61
C ALA A 85 -15.12 -0.17 -10.26
N ALA A 86 -15.43 0.05 -8.98
CA ALA A 86 -16.72 0.56 -8.52
C ALA A 86 -17.03 1.93 -9.13
N GLU A 87 -16.06 2.85 -9.08
CA GLU A 87 -16.18 4.18 -9.68
C GLU A 87 -16.36 4.10 -11.20
N ALA A 88 -15.56 3.29 -11.89
CA ALA A 88 -15.71 3.08 -13.33
C ALA A 88 -17.09 2.50 -13.70
N PHE A 89 -17.56 1.51 -12.93
CA PHE A 89 -18.87 0.89 -13.12
C PHE A 89 -20.02 1.89 -12.94
N GLN A 90 -19.96 2.74 -11.91
CA GLN A 90 -20.93 3.81 -11.69
C GLN A 90 -20.92 4.83 -12.84
N LEU A 91 -19.73 5.23 -13.31
CA LEU A 91 -19.59 6.17 -14.43
C LEU A 91 -20.17 5.63 -15.74
N TRP A 92 -20.00 4.34 -16.01
CA TRP A 92 -20.50 3.73 -17.25
C TRP A 92 -21.98 3.35 -17.21
N THR A 93 -22.46 2.87 -16.07
CA THR A 93 -23.79 2.25 -15.97
C THR A 93 -24.81 3.10 -15.22
N GLY A 94 -24.35 4.10 -14.45
CA GLY A 94 -25.18 4.86 -13.52
C GLY A 94 -25.67 4.05 -12.31
N LYS A 95 -25.19 2.82 -12.11
CA LYS A 95 -25.60 1.92 -11.03
C LYS A 95 -24.45 1.66 -10.07
N GLU A 96 -24.79 1.48 -8.80
CA GLU A 96 -23.83 1.09 -7.77
C GLU A 96 -23.35 -0.35 -8.02
N MET A 97 -22.04 -0.56 -7.88
CA MET A 97 -21.44 -1.89 -8.00
C MET A 97 -21.64 -2.65 -6.67
N PRO A 98 -22.01 -3.95 -6.69
CA PRO A 98 -22.11 -4.78 -5.49
C PRO A 98 -20.72 -5.08 -4.90
N THR A 99 -20.14 -4.09 -4.22
CA THR A 99 -18.74 -4.14 -3.76
C THR A 99 -18.49 -5.19 -2.70
N GLU A 100 -19.48 -5.50 -1.85
CA GLU A 100 -19.35 -6.47 -0.76
C GLU A 100 -19.22 -7.91 -1.31
N GLU A 101 -20.08 -8.30 -2.24
CA GLU A 101 -20.05 -9.63 -2.87
C GLU A 101 -18.78 -9.82 -3.72
N ILE A 102 -18.33 -8.76 -4.41
CA ILE A 102 -17.09 -8.78 -5.17
C ILE A 102 -15.89 -8.83 -4.24
N TRP A 103 -15.92 -8.12 -3.11
CA TRP A 103 -14.86 -8.16 -2.10
C TRP A 103 -14.61 -9.58 -1.61
N GLN A 104 -15.67 -10.30 -1.25
CA GLN A 104 -15.60 -11.71 -0.84
C GLN A 104 -14.91 -12.57 -1.92
N SER A 105 -15.36 -12.44 -3.17
CA SER A 105 -14.79 -13.15 -4.32
C SER A 105 -13.31 -12.83 -4.57
N LEU A 106 -12.91 -11.57 -4.36
CA LEU A 106 -11.52 -11.13 -4.49
C LEU A 106 -10.65 -11.69 -3.36
N THR A 107 -11.12 -11.63 -2.12
CA THR A 107 -10.38 -12.17 -0.98
C THR A 107 -10.17 -13.68 -1.10
N GLU A 108 -11.18 -14.45 -1.53
CA GLU A 108 -11.03 -15.90 -1.76
C GLU A 108 -10.01 -16.25 -2.84
N LYS A 109 -9.84 -15.38 -3.84
CA LYS A 109 -8.95 -15.62 -4.97
C LYS A 109 -7.49 -15.28 -4.68
N TYR A 110 -7.26 -14.21 -3.93
CA TYR A 110 -5.94 -13.61 -3.77
C TYR A 110 -5.30 -13.86 -2.41
N GLN A 111 -6.08 -14.15 -1.37
CA GLN A 111 -5.59 -14.49 -0.03
C GLN A 111 -5.28 -15.99 0.09
#